data_AF-A0A8C3K6L1-F1
#
_entry.id   AF-A0A8C3K6L1-F1
#
_cell.length_a   1.000
_cell.length_b   1.000
_cell.length_c   1.000
_cell.angle_alpha   90.00
_cell.angle_beta   90.00
_cell.angle_gamma   90.00
#
_symmetry.space_group_name_H-M   'P 1'
#
loop_
_entity.id
_entity.type
_entity.pdbx_description
1 polymer ?
#
loop_
_entity_poly.entity_id
_entity_poly.type
_entity_poly.pdbx_seq_one_letter_code
_entity_poly.pdbx_strand_id
1 'polypeptide(L)'
;MFAKLKKKIAEEAAIAPRPGGAARIPRSGSKESVTSVGADSGDDFASDGSSSREDLSSQLFRRNEQIRKLEVKLSDYADQIRNLQKIKEKLENALEKHQDSSMRKFQEQNEAHQASRAKMAEGMALALEKKDQEWMEKLGQIEKEKKMLETQLQEMREQSLNLFQKRDEIDELEGFQQQEIAKVKHMLLKKEESLSKTEQELEARTRELTNAKEVLQDMRNESSGLRRELQELQQRFSGLEAQRYDVTNAENKITALELREQELQTVIQQLSVDLQNTTFEFAERNKLTEQLQEKVSSLEKKLERNLSGDEHVQELLKESELSSRETVSVEIAKALEETRKQREELQEQKPSVFHISDPLPVSSQQSTMYFSLSFFFQKIRPDSEVPEVREKANSEVPNASVTVTNNSDLNDSREINFEYLKHVVLKFMSCRESEAFHLIKAVSVLLNFSQEEENMLKETLEYKMSWFGSKPSPKGSIRPSISSPRTLWP
;
A
#
# COMPACT_ATOMS: atom_id res chain seq x y z
N MET A 1 -29.26 52.47 56.32
CA MET A 1 -28.26 52.90 57.34
C MET A 1 -27.67 54.30 57.11
N PHE A 2 -27.80 54.90 55.92
CA PHE A 2 -27.29 56.26 55.64
C PHE A 2 -28.11 57.44 56.21
N ALA A 3 -29.41 57.26 56.48
CA ALA A 3 -30.26 58.32 57.04
C ALA A 3 -29.96 58.65 58.52
N LYS A 4 -29.49 57.64 59.28
CA LYS A 4 -29.11 57.82 60.70
C LYS A 4 -27.78 58.56 60.86
N LEU A 5 -26.92 58.56 59.83
CA LEU A 5 -25.64 59.27 59.86
C LEU A 5 -25.80 60.77 59.58
N LYS A 6 -26.68 61.16 58.64
CA LYS A 6 -26.98 62.57 58.36
C LYS A 6 -27.68 63.29 59.52
N LYS A 7 -28.53 62.59 60.29
CA LYS A 7 -29.17 63.15 61.49
C LYS A 7 -28.16 63.39 62.62
N LYS A 8 -27.14 62.52 62.76
CA LYS A 8 -26.13 62.62 63.81
C LYS A 8 -25.14 63.77 63.59
N ILE A 9 -24.83 64.09 62.32
CA ILE A 9 -23.96 65.24 61.97
C ILE A 9 -24.67 66.59 62.17
N ALA A 10 -26.00 66.65 61.98
CA ALA A 10 -26.78 67.87 62.21
C ALA A 10 -27.05 68.15 63.69
N GLU A 11 -27.08 67.11 64.54
CA GLU A 11 -27.34 67.21 65.98
C GLU A 11 -26.04 67.53 66.78
N GLU A 12 -24.87 67.14 66.27
CA GLU A 12 -23.56 67.46 66.89
C GLU A 12 -23.02 68.86 66.54
N ALA A 13 -23.47 69.48 65.45
CA ALA A 13 -23.09 70.84 65.09
C ALA A 13 -23.76 71.93 65.96
N ALA A 14 -24.71 71.56 66.81
CA ALA A 14 -25.48 72.50 67.64
C ALA A 14 -24.96 72.68 69.08
N ILE A 15 -23.91 71.94 69.49
CA ILE A 15 -23.46 71.93 70.89
C ILE A 15 -21.93 71.99 70.97
N ALA A 16 -21.35 73.18 70.84
CA ALA A 16 -20.08 73.51 71.48
C ALA A 16 -19.91 75.04 71.69
N PRO A 17 -19.30 75.47 72.81
CA PRO A 17 -19.40 76.85 73.31
C PRO A 17 -18.27 77.74 72.76
N ARG A 18 -18.60 78.98 72.41
CA ARG A 18 -17.62 80.03 72.10
C ARG A 18 -16.82 80.43 73.36
N PRO A 19 -15.47 80.46 73.32
CA PRO A 19 -14.66 81.13 74.33
C PRO A 19 -14.22 82.50 73.82
N GLY A 20 -14.51 83.54 74.60
CA GLY A 20 -14.20 84.95 74.33
C GLY A 20 -15.47 85.77 74.58
N GLY A 21 -15.60 86.56 75.63
CA GLY A 21 -14.58 87.26 76.40
C GLY A 21 -15.06 88.70 76.54
N ALA A 22 -16.09 88.92 77.36
CA ALA A 22 -16.51 90.24 77.82
C ALA A 22 -17.36 90.07 79.09
N ALA A 23 -16.70 89.67 80.19
CA ALA A 23 -17.27 89.76 81.52
C ALA A 23 -17.40 91.24 81.89
N ARG A 24 -18.58 91.82 81.70
CA ARG A 24 -19.06 92.98 82.46
C ARG A 24 -19.55 92.49 83.83
N ILE A 25 -19.55 93.40 84.80
CA ILE A 25 -20.13 93.38 86.18
C ILE A 25 -19.02 93.39 87.26
N PRO A 26 -19.14 94.14 88.39
CA PRO A 26 -19.74 95.46 88.63
C PRO A 26 -18.74 96.42 89.34
N ARG A 27 -19.04 97.72 89.38
CA ARG A 27 -18.44 98.63 90.37
C ARG A 27 -19.53 99.04 91.37
N SER A 28 -19.42 98.56 92.60
CA SER A 28 -20.20 98.99 93.76
C SER A 28 -19.27 99.17 94.97
N GLY A 29 -19.54 100.21 95.77
CA GLY A 29 -18.84 100.62 96.99
C GLY A 29 -18.57 102.13 96.99
N SER A 30 -19.51 102.99 97.43
CA SER A 30 -19.77 103.43 98.82
C SER A 30 -18.53 104.02 99.51
N LYS A 31 -18.43 105.35 99.61
CA LYS A 31 -18.80 106.22 100.76
C LYS A 31 -17.73 106.25 101.86
N GLU A 32 -17.15 107.43 102.13
CA GLU A 32 -17.30 108.18 103.39
C GLU A 32 -16.38 109.41 103.47
N SER A 33 -16.80 110.32 104.33
CA SER A 33 -16.50 111.75 104.46
C SER A 33 -16.03 112.07 105.88
N VAL A 34 -15.04 112.96 106.09
CA VAL A 34 -14.75 113.74 107.32
C VAL A 34 -13.71 114.83 106.98
N THR A 35 -14.05 116.14 106.93
CA THR A 35 -14.06 117.19 107.98
C THR A 35 -12.69 117.66 108.51
N SER A 36 -12.64 118.95 108.89
CA SER A 36 -11.70 119.65 109.82
C SER A 36 -10.69 120.60 109.15
N VAL A 37 -10.96 121.91 109.02
CA VAL A 37 -10.84 123.01 110.02
C VAL A 37 -9.40 123.53 110.22
N GLY A 38 -9.20 124.82 109.98
CA GLY A 38 -8.04 125.64 110.37
C GLY A 38 -8.20 127.05 109.77
N ALA A 39 -8.87 128.01 110.42
CA ALA A 39 -8.49 128.78 111.62
C ALA A 39 -7.31 129.73 111.35
N ASP A 40 -7.67 130.88 110.80
CA ASP A 40 -6.90 132.12 110.70
C ASP A 40 -7.08 132.90 112.00
N SER A 41 -5.99 133.32 112.66
CA SER A 41 -6.05 134.12 113.88
C SER A 41 -4.85 135.07 113.92
N GLY A 42 -5.14 136.33 113.61
CA GLY A 42 -4.23 137.46 113.64
C GLY A 42 -3.98 137.98 115.05
N ASP A 43 -2.70 138.07 115.37
CA ASP A 43 -1.93 139.17 115.97
C ASP A 43 -2.69 140.38 116.57
N ASP A 44 -2.38 140.67 117.83
CA ASP A 44 -2.44 142.01 118.44
C ASP A 44 -1.50 142.03 119.66
N PHE A 45 -0.33 142.66 119.53
CA PHE A 45 0.54 143.05 120.65
C PHE A 45 0.85 144.54 120.55
N ALA A 46 0.34 145.31 121.51
CA ALA A 46 0.74 146.69 121.74
C ALA A 46 1.73 146.78 122.91
N SER A 47 2.77 147.54 122.63
CA SER A 47 3.96 147.84 123.40
C SER A 47 3.73 148.85 124.53
N ASP A 48 4.33 148.59 125.69
CA ASP A 48 4.77 149.56 126.71
C ASP A 48 5.80 148.80 127.57
N GLY A 49 7.04 149.22 127.83
CA GLY A 49 7.73 150.49 127.69
C GLY A 49 8.48 150.73 129.00
N SER A 50 9.81 150.75 128.90
CA SER A 50 10.76 151.25 129.91
C SER A 50 11.17 150.30 131.05
N SER A 51 12.40 149.77 131.01
CA SER A 51 13.17 149.55 132.24
C SER A 51 14.67 149.51 131.97
N SER A 52 15.41 150.12 132.88
CA SER A 52 16.82 150.47 132.79
C SER A 52 17.79 149.27 132.84
N ARG A 53 18.90 149.47 132.14
CA ARG A 53 20.08 148.64 131.80
C ARG A 53 20.46 147.40 132.63
N GLU A 54 20.22 147.33 133.94
CA GLU A 54 20.71 146.22 134.79
C GLU A 54 19.78 144.98 134.81
N ASP A 55 18.46 145.12 134.62
CA ASP A 55 17.50 143.99 134.63
C ASP A 55 17.48 143.18 133.31
N LEU A 56 17.96 143.79 132.22
CA LEU A 56 18.12 143.16 130.91
C LEU A 56 19.06 141.95 130.97
N SER A 57 20.07 141.96 131.83
CA SER A 57 21.08 140.90 131.89
C SER A 57 20.52 139.58 132.43
N SER A 58 19.69 139.63 133.48
CA SER A 58 19.02 138.44 134.04
C SER A 58 17.94 137.89 133.11
N GLN A 59 17.22 138.78 132.43
CA GLN A 59 16.22 138.41 131.43
C GLN A 59 16.88 137.78 130.19
N LEU A 60 18.05 138.29 129.76
CA LEU A 60 18.91 137.71 128.74
C LEU A 60 19.42 136.32 129.15
N PHE A 61 19.85 136.13 130.40
CA PHE A 61 20.31 134.81 130.86
C PHE A 61 19.19 133.75 130.83
N ARG A 62 17.98 134.10 131.32
CA ARG A 62 16.81 133.20 131.25
C ARG A 62 16.37 132.93 129.81
N ARG A 63 16.38 133.95 128.94
CA ARG A 63 16.12 133.80 127.50
C ARG A 63 17.17 132.91 126.85
N ASN A 64 18.45 133.07 127.15
CA ASN A 64 19.54 132.23 126.64
C ASN A 64 19.43 130.77 127.12
N GLU A 65 19.02 130.54 128.36
CA GLU A 65 18.77 129.19 128.88
C GLU A 65 17.53 128.55 128.24
N GLN A 66 16.47 129.33 128.01
CA GLN A 66 15.30 128.89 127.27
C GLN A 66 15.63 128.61 125.80
N ILE A 67 16.47 129.43 125.17
CA ILE A 67 17.01 129.22 123.82
C ILE A 67 17.78 127.90 123.79
N ARG A 68 18.71 127.65 124.72
CA ARG A 68 19.42 126.35 124.81
C ARG A 68 18.48 125.16 124.94
N LYS A 69 17.43 125.26 125.76
CA LYS A 69 16.41 124.19 125.88
C LYS A 69 15.61 123.99 124.59
N LEU A 70 15.32 125.08 123.87
CA LEU A 70 14.65 125.01 122.57
C LEU A 70 15.59 124.46 121.49
N GLU A 71 16.88 124.79 121.53
CA GLU A 71 17.91 124.24 120.64
C GLU A 71 18.08 122.73 120.83
N VAL A 72 18.12 122.24 122.08
CA VAL A 72 18.15 120.80 122.38
C VAL A 72 16.89 120.11 121.87
N LYS A 73 15.71 120.67 122.13
CA LYS A 73 14.44 120.11 121.59
C LYS A 73 14.40 120.14 120.07
N LEU A 74 14.91 121.20 119.44
CA LEU A 74 15.00 121.30 117.98
C LEU A 74 15.95 120.24 117.41
N SER A 75 17.07 119.97 118.10
CA SER A 75 17.99 118.88 117.79
C SER A 75 17.33 117.52 117.93
N ASP A 76 16.61 117.27 119.04
CA ASP A 76 15.88 116.03 119.26
C ASP A 76 14.78 115.80 118.21
N TYR A 77 14.06 116.86 117.83
CA TYR A 77 13.09 116.80 116.74
C TYR A 77 13.75 116.56 115.37
N ALA A 78 14.92 117.16 115.10
CA ALA A 78 15.67 116.90 113.88
C ALA A 78 16.18 115.44 113.82
N ASP A 79 16.62 114.88 114.95
CA ASP A 79 16.99 113.48 115.08
C ASP A 79 15.79 112.54 114.92
N GLN A 80 14.65 112.91 115.50
CA GLN A 80 13.40 112.18 115.33
C GLN A 80 12.97 112.16 113.86
N ILE A 81 13.04 113.30 113.16
CA ILE A 81 12.74 113.38 111.72
C ILE A 81 13.70 112.52 110.91
N ARG A 82 15.02 112.59 111.16
CA ARG A 82 16.01 111.72 110.46
C ARG A 82 15.74 110.24 110.72
N ASN A 83 15.37 109.87 111.95
CA ASN A 83 15.02 108.49 112.29
C ASN A 83 13.72 108.04 111.60
N LEU A 84 12.68 108.88 111.60
CA LEU A 84 11.43 108.62 110.89
C LEU A 84 11.66 108.49 109.37
N GLN A 85 12.55 109.30 108.80
CA GLN A 85 12.91 109.23 107.39
C GLN A 85 13.63 107.92 107.04
N LYS A 86 14.61 107.49 107.86
CA LYS A 86 15.26 106.18 107.70
C LYS A 86 14.27 105.02 107.83
N ILE A 87 13.29 105.12 108.74
CA ILE A 87 12.23 104.11 108.89
C ILE A 87 11.34 104.10 107.64
N LYS A 88 10.92 105.27 107.15
CA LYS A 88 10.14 105.41 105.91
C LYS A 88 10.87 104.78 104.72
N GLU A 89 12.14 105.10 104.50
CA GLU A 89 12.95 104.52 103.41
C GLU A 89 13.07 103.00 103.53
N LYS A 90 13.25 102.45 104.74
CA LYS A 90 13.28 100.99 104.94
C LYS A 90 11.93 100.34 104.61
N LEU A 91 10.83 100.99 105.00
CA LEU A 91 9.47 100.51 104.71
C LEU A 91 9.16 100.61 103.21
N GLU A 92 9.57 101.67 102.54
CA GLU A 92 9.46 101.84 101.09
C GLU A 92 10.26 100.76 100.35
N ASN A 93 11.53 100.55 100.71
CA ASN A 93 12.35 99.49 100.12
C ASN A 93 11.79 98.08 100.39
N ALA A 94 11.22 97.83 101.58
CA ALA A 94 10.60 96.55 101.90
C ALA A 94 9.31 96.34 101.10
N LEU A 95 8.51 97.40 100.92
CA LEU A 95 7.30 97.38 100.11
C LEU A 95 7.62 97.15 98.64
N GLU A 96 8.61 97.84 98.08
CA GLU A 96 9.09 97.66 96.72
C GLU A 96 9.59 96.23 96.50
N LYS A 97 10.47 95.71 97.36
CA LYS A 97 10.92 94.31 97.28
C LYS A 97 9.77 93.32 97.40
N HIS A 98 8.80 93.57 98.27
CA HIS A 98 7.62 92.73 98.39
C HIS A 98 6.78 92.78 97.11
N GLN A 99 6.54 93.95 96.54
CA GLN A 99 5.83 94.14 95.27
C GLN A 99 6.56 93.47 94.10
N ASP A 100 7.86 93.65 93.96
CA ASP A 100 8.69 93.00 92.94
C ASP A 100 8.67 91.48 93.11
N SER A 101 8.79 90.98 94.33
CA SER A 101 8.72 89.54 94.60
C SER A 101 7.34 88.96 94.30
N SER A 102 6.27 89.72 94.56
CA SER A 102 4.89 89.34 94.26
C SER A 102 4.64 89.33 92.75
N MET A 103 5.07 90.38 92.04
CA MET A 103 4.98 90.49 90.58
C MET A 103 5.77 89.37 89.90
N ARG A 104 7.01 89.12 90.35
CA ARG A 104 7.85 88.04 89.83
C ARG A 104 7.21 86.66 90.06
N LYS A 105 6.66 86.38 91.25
CA LYS A 105 5.93 85.12 91.50
C LYS A 105 4.70 84.97 90.61
N PHE A 106 3.93 86.04 90.39
CA PHE A 106 2.78 86.01 89.49
C PHE A 106 3.21 85.75 88.05
N GLN A 107 4.29 86.40 87.60
CA GLN A 107 4.86 86.18 86.28
C GLN A 107 5.37 84.74 86.11
N GLU A 108 6.13 84.21 87.07
CA GLU A 108 6.62 82.83 87.09
C GLU A 108 5.47 81.81 87.05
N GLN A 109 4.40 82.04 87.83
CA GLN A 109 3.20 81.21 87.78
C GLN A 109 2.53 81.24 86.41
N ASN A 110 2.38 82.44 85.82
CA ASN A 110 1.80 82.59 84.49
C ASN A 110 2.67 81.92 83.40
N GLU A 111 3.99 82.09 83.45
CA GLU A 111 4.93 81.41 82.55
C GLU A 111 4.89 79.89 82.72
N ALA A 112 4.84 79.38 83.96
CA ALA A 112 4.72 77.96 84.24
C ALA A 112 3.39 77.37 83.71
N HIS A 113 2.28 78.10 83.86
CA HIS A 113 0.98 77.70 83.31
C HIS A 113 0.99 77.72 81.78
N GLN A 114 1.56 78.75 81.16
CA GLN A 114 1.70 78.84 79.71
C GLN A 114 2.60 77.72 79.17
N ALA A 115 3.73 77.45 79.82
CA ALA A 115 4.63 76.36 79.47
C ALA A 115 3.96 74.98 79.63
N SER A 116 3.19 74.77 80.70
CA SER A 116 2.42 73.54 80.92
C SER A 116 1.34 73.34 79.83
N ARG A 117 0.61 74.41 79.50
CA ARG A 117 -0.38 74.40 78.41
C ARG A 117 0.28 74.16 77.04
N ALA A 118 1.45 74.75 76.79
CA ALA A 118 2.21 74.53 75.56
C ALA A 118 2.70 73.08 75.45
N LYS A 119 3.28 72.52 76.52
CA LYS A 119 3.69 71.11 76.56
C LYS A 119 2.53 70.14 76.32
N MET A 120 1.35 70.42 76.87
CA MET A 120 0.16 69.61 76.61
C MET A 120 -0.29 69.71 75.15
N ALA A 121 -0.28 70.91 74.56
CA ALA A 121 -0.60 71.12 73.16
C ALA A 121 0.39 70.42 72.22
N GLU A 122 1.69 70.52 72.50
CA GLU A 122 2.75 69.83 71.76
C GLU A 122 2.62 68.30 71.89
N GLY A 123 2.35 67.78 73.10
CA GLY A 123 2.11 66.36 73.32
C GLY A 123 0.91 65.82 72.55
N MET A 124 -0.19 66.60 72.48
CA MET A 124 -1.35 66.25 71.65
C MET A 124 -1.02 66.30 70.15
N ALA A 125 -0.28 67.32 69.69
CA ALA A 125 0.15 67.42 68.29
C ALA A 125 1.04 66.23 67.88
N LEU A 126 2.03 65.87 68.69
CA LEU A 126 2.89 64.71 68.46
C LEU A 126 2.11 63.39 68.47
N ALA A 127 1.08 63.26 69.32
CA ALA A 127 0.23 62.07 69.35
C ALA A 127 -0.63 61.94 68.08
N LEU A 128 -1.13 63.07 67.55
CA LEU A 128 -1.85 63.10 66.27
C LEU A 128 -0.91 62.78 65.11
N GLU A 129 0.27 63.38 65.06
CA GLU A 129 1.28 63.14 64.01
C GLU A 129 1.71 61.66 63.98
N LYS A 130 1.94 61.04 65.14
CA LYS A 130 2.21 59.59 65.22
C LYS A 130 1.05 58.76 64.68
N LYS A 131 -0.20 59.13 64.98
CA LYS A 131 -1.36 58.43 64.44
C LYS A 131 -1.49 58.61 62.93
N ASP A 132 -1.25 59.80 62.41
CA ASP A 132 -1.24 60.05 60.97
C ASP A 132 -0.16 59.22 60.28
N GLN A 133 1.03 59.13 60.86
CA GLN A 133 2.10 58.28 60.35
C GLN A 133 1.73 56.79 60.36
N GLU A 134 1.15 56.27 61.45
CA GLU A 134 0.64 54.88 61.52
C GLU A 134 -0.43 54.60 60.46
N TRP A 135 -1.33 55.55 60.20
CA TRP A 135 -2.36 55.41 59.17
C TRP A 135 -1.76 55.46 57.76
N MET A 136 -0.77 56.32 57.52
CA MET A 136 -0.04 56.38 56.25
C MET A 136 0.70 55.07 55.96
N GLU A 137 1.34 54.47 56.96
CA GLU A 137 2.00 53.16 56.84
C GLU A 137 1.00 52.04 56.53
N LYS A 138 -0.13 52.00 57.26
CA LYS A 138 -1.21 51.03 56.99
C LYS A 138 -1.80 51.19 55.59
N LEU A 139 -2.03 52.43 55.16
CA LEU A 139 -2.53 52.72 53.82
C LEU A 139 -1.53 52.28 52.76
N GLY A 140 -0.24 52.54 52.97
CA GLY A 140 0.83 52.06 52.09
C GLY A 140 0.91 50.53 52.01
N GLN A 141 0.71 49.83 53.13
CA GLN A 141 0.67 48.36 53.14
C GLN A 141 -0.54 47.81 52.39
N ILE A 142 -1.74 48.37 52.65
CA ILE A 142 -2.97 48.00 51.93
C ILE A 142 -2.82 48.27 50.44
N GLU A 143 -2.19 49.38 50.04
CA GLU A 143 -1.98 49.71 48.63
C GLU A 143 -1.02 48.74 47.94
N LYS A 144 0.02 48.26 48.65
CA LYS A 144 0.90 47.20 48.14
C LYS A 144 0.16 45.87 48.00
N GLU A 145 -0.63 45.47 48.99
CA GLU A 145 -1.43 44.25 48.95
C GLU A 145 -2.48 44.29 47.83
N LYS A 146 -3.16 45.43 47.67
CA LYS A 146 -4.09 45.68 46.57
C LYS A 146 -3.40 45.48 45.21
N LYS A 147 -2.23 46.09 45.00
CA LYS A 147 -1.47 45.93 43.74
C LYS A 147 -1.07 44.49 43.49
N MET A 148 -0.61 43.77 44.52
CA MET A 148 -0.23 42.36 44.40
C MET A 148 -1.43 41.47 44.05
N LEU A 149 -2.58 41.71 44.68
CA LEU A 149 -3.83 40.99 44.34
C LEU A 149 -4.33 41.34 42.94
N GLU A 150 -4.21 42.60 42.51
CA GLU A 150 -4.56 43.02 41.15
C GLU A 150 -3.68 42.34 40.10
N THR A 151 -2.36 42.24 40.32
CA THR A 151 -1.46 41.52 39.42
C THR A 151 -1.77 40.03 39.37
N GLN A 152 -2.00 39.38 40.51
CA GLN A 152 -2.39 37.97 40.55
C GLN A 152 -3.71 37.73 39.82
N LEU A 153 -4.69 38.61 40.00
CA LEU A 153 -5.98 38.50 39.32
C LEU A 153 -5.83 38.68 37.81
N GLN A 154 -4.94 39.57 37.36
CA GLN A 154 -4.64 39.76 35.95
C GLN A 154 -3.93 38.54 35.34
N GLU A 155 -2.92 38.00 36.03
CA GLU A 155 -2.22 36.77 35.62
C GLU A 155 -3.19 35.59 35.51
N MET A 156 -4.08 35.41 36.48
CA MET A 156 -5.11 34.35 36.43
C MET A 156 -6.08 34.52 35.25
N ARG A 157 -6.46 35.75 34.90
CA ARG A 157 -7.29 36.02 33.72
C ARG A 157 -6.55 35.69 32.43
N GLU A 158 -5.28 36.07 32.32
CA GLU A 158 -4.47 35.80 31.15
C GLU A 158 -4.19 34.31 30.97
N GLN A 159 -3.91 33.60 32.07
CA GLN A 159 -3.80 32.13 32.06
C GLN A 159 -5.10 31.48 31.61
N SER A 160 -6.25 31.93 32.11
CA SER A 160 -7.57 31.43 31.69
C SER A 160 -7.80 31.64 30.18
N LEU A 161 -7.47 32.82 29.66
CA LEU A 161 -7.56 33.12 28.23
C LEU A 161 -6.63 32.23 27.39
N ASN A 162 -5.38 32.03 27.85
CA ASN A 162 -4.42 31.16 27.18
C ASN A 162 -4.89 29.70 27.16
N LEU A 163 -5.48 29.21 28.25
CA LEU A 163 -6.06 27.87 28.32
C LEU A 163 -7.26 27.72 27.38
N PHE A 164 -8.08 28.76 27.24
CA PHE A 164 -9.19 28.75 26.29
C PHE A 164 -8.70 28.71 24.84
N GLN A 165 -7.73 29.54 24.47
CA GLN A 165 -7.12 29.51 23.14
C GLN A 165 -6.50 28.14 22.82
N LYS A 166 -5.77 27.55 23.78
CA LYS A 166 -5.22 26.19 23.62
C LYS A 166 -6.31 25.13 23.47
N ARG A 167 -7.45 25.29 24.15
CA ARG A 167 -8.61 24.40 24.00
C ARG A 167 -9.14 24.47 22.57
N ASP A 168 -9.34 25.68 22.05
CA ASP A 168 -9.83 25.89 20.68
C ASP A 168 -8.85 25.31 19.65
N GLU A 169 -7.54 25.54 19.81
CA GLU A 169 -6.49 24.94 18.96
C GLU A 169 -6.52 23.40 19.00
N ILE A 170 -6.74 22.81 20.18
CA ILE A 170 -6.88 21.36 20.33
C ILE A 170 -8.13 20.86 19.60
N ASP A 171 -9.27 21.52 19.77
CA ASP A 171 -10.53 21.12 19.13
C ASP A 171 -10.41 21.21 17.58
N GLU A 172 -9.71 22.21 17.05
CA GLU A 172 -9.39 22.31 15.62
C GLU A 172 -8.49 21.15 15.15
N LEU A 173 -7.42 20.85 15.89
CA LEU A 173 -6.52 19.74 15.59
C LEU A 173 -7.23 18.38 15.66
N GLU A 174 -8.10 18.17 16.65
CA GLU A 174 -8.94 16.98 16.76
C GLU A 174 -9.87 16.86 15.55
N GLY A 175 -10.45 17.97 15.09
CA GLY A 175 -11.23 18.03 13.86
C GLY A 175 -10.44 17.59 12.61
N PHE A 176 -9.21 18.08 12.45
CA PHE A 176 -8.33 17.65 11.35
C PHE A 176 -7.97 16.17 11.44
N GLN A 177 -7.59 15.68 12.63
CA GLN A 177 -7.27 14.27 12.86
C GLN A 177 -8.47 13.38 12.52
N GLN A 178 -9.68 13.77 12.92
CA GLN A 178 -10.89 13.00 12.65
C GLN A 178 -11.21 12.96 11.15
N GLN A 179 -10.94 14.06 10.42
CA GLN A 179 -11.03 14.09 8.97
C GLN A 179 -9.99 13.19 8.30
N GLU A 180 -8.74 13.19 8.76
CA GLU A 180 -7.69 12.31 8.25
C GLU A 180 -8.00 10.83 8.51
N ILE A 181 -8.45 10.49 9.71
CA ILE A 181 -8.90 9.15 10.07
C ILE A 181 -10.06 8.70 9.17
N ALA A 182 -11.05 9.58 8.91
CA ALA A 182 -12.16 9.25 8.01
C ALA A 182 -11.69 8.99 6.58
N LYS A 183 -10.76 9.81 6.06
CA LYS A 183 -10.15 9.61 4.74
C LYS A 183 -9.38 8.29 4.66
N VAL A 184 -8.55 7.98 5.66
CA VAL A 184 -7.79 6.72 5.74
C VAL A 184 -8.73 5.53 5.83
N LYS A 185 -9.78 5.60 6.65
CA LYS A 185 -10.80 4.55 6.76
C LYS A 185 -11.51 4.30 5.43
N HIS A 186 -11.90 5.35 4.70
CA HIS A 186 -12.51 5.21 3.38
C HIS A 186 -11.53 4.57 2.37
N MET A 187 -10.28 5.02 2.34
CA MET A 187 -9.25 4.44 1.46
C MET A 187 -8.99 2.97 1.78
N LEU A 188 -8.93 2.61 3.06
CA LEU A 188 -8.71 1.23 3.51
C LEU A 188 -9.88 0.34 3.12
N LEU A 189 -11.12 0.75 3.39
CA LEU A 189 -12.32 0.02 2.97
C LEU A 189 -12.35 -0.20 1.46
N LYS A 190 -12.07 0.84 0.67
CA LYS A 190 -12.01 0.72 -0.79
C LYS A 190 -10.92 -0.25 -1.26
N LYS A 191 -9.78 -0.29 -0.56
CA LYS A 191 -8.69 -1.23 -0.85
C LYS A 191 -9.06 -2.66 -0.46
N GLU A 192 -9.70 -2.85 0.69
CA GLU A 192 -10.21 -4.13 1.16
C GLU A 192 -11.26 -4.71 0.20
N GLU A 193 -12.20 -3.88 -0.28
CA GLU A 193 -13.15 -4.28 -1.33
C GLU A 193 -12.46 -4.69 -2.63
N SER A 194 -11.44 -3.94 -3.06
CA SER A 194 -10.68 -4.29 -4.28
C SER A 194 -9.88 -5.58 -4.11
N LEU A 195 -9.30 -5.80 -2.91
CA LEU A 195 -8.55 -7.00 -2.58
C LEU A 195 -9.47 -8.22 -2.60
N SER A 196 -10.63 -8.13 -1.92
CA SER A 196 -11.62 -9.20 -1.90
C SER A 196 -12.09 -9.60 -3.29
N LYS A 197 -12.29 -8.63 -4.20
CA LYS A 197 -12.61 -8.91 -5.61
C LYS A 197 -11.48 -9.67 -6.30
N THR A 198 -10.24 -9.21 -6.17
CA THR A 198 -9.08 -9.90 -6.77
C THR A 198 -8.85 -11.30 -6.19
N GLU A 199 -9.13 -11.50 -4.90
CA GLU A 199 -9.06 -12.80 -4.24
C GLU A 199 -10.14 -13.76 -4.79
N GLN A 200 -11.38 -13.30 -4.94
CA GLN A 200 -12.46 -14.08 -5.55
C GLN A 200 -12.15 -14.46 -7.01
N GLU A 201 -11.60 -13.54 -7.80
CA GLU A 201 -11.17 -13.79 -9.18
C GLU A 201 -10.04 -14.83 -9.22
N LEU A 202 -9.04 -14.71 -8.33
CA LEU A 202 -7.95 -15.68 -8.22
C LEU A 202 -8.47 -17.07 -7.84
N GLU A 203 -9.40 -17.14 -6.90
CA GLU A 203 -10.02 -18.40 -6.49
C GLU A 203 -10.82 -19.04 -7.63
N ALA A 204 -11.58 -18.23 -8.39
CA ALA A 204 -12.28 -18.69 -9.59
C ALA A 204 -11.32 -19.24 -10.64
N ARG A 205 -10.22 -18.52 -10.94
CA ARG A 205 -9.19 -18.99 -11.87
C ARG A 205 -8.49 -20.25 -11.37
N THR A 206 -8.29 -20.39 -10.06
CA THR A 206 -7.71 -21.59 -9.46
C THR A 206 -8.64 -22.79 -9.68
N ARG A 207 -9.95 -22.62 -9.48
CA ARG A 207 -10.96 -23.66 -9.75
C ARG A 207 -11.03 -24.02 -11.24
N GLU A 208 -10.97 -23.03 -12.14
CA GLU A 208 -10.90 -23.30 -13.59
C GLU A 208 -9.64 -24.09 -13.98
N LEU A 209 -8.49 -23.73 -13.39
CA LEU A 209 -7.23 -24.42 -13.62
C LEU A 209 -7.28 -25.88 -13.13
N THR A 210 -7.87 -26.14 -11.96
CA THR A 210 -8.02 -27.52 -11.46
C THR A 210 -8.91 -28.34 -12.39
N ASN A 211 -10.05 -27.79 -12.82
CA ASN A 211 -10.96 -28.48 -13.75
C ASN A 211 -10.27 -28.76 -15.10
N ALA A 212 -9.54 -27.79 -15.64
CA ALA A 212 -8.78 -27.98 -16.89
C ALA A 212 -7.70 -29.06 -16.75
N LYS A 213 -7.04 -29.16 -15.59
CA LYS A 213 -6.06 -30.22 -15.31
C LYS A 213 -6.72 -31.60 -15.24
N GLU A 214 -7.90 -31.71 -14.62
CA GLU A 214 -8.66 -32.96 -14.55
C GLU A 214 -9.07 -33.42 -15.96
N VAL A 215 -9.66 -32.54 -16.76
CA VAL A 215 -10.03 -32.85 -18.16
C VAL A 215 -8.80 -33.26 -18.98
N LEU A 216 -7.68 -32.56 -18.86
CA LEU A 216 -6.45 -32.96 -19.55
C LEU A 216 -5.93 -34.33 -19.10
N GLN A 217 -6.06 -34.66 -17.83
CA GLN A 217 -5.69 -35.96 -17.30
C GLN A 217 -6.60 -37.07 -17.84
N ASP A 218 -7.90 -36.83 -17.94
CA ASP A 218 -8.86 -37.77 -18.54
C ASP A 218 -8.56 -38.00 -20.02
N MET A 219 -8.38 -36.93 -20.80
CA MET A 219 -7.98 -37.02 -22.21
C MET A 219 -6.66 -37.76 -22.39
N ARG A 220 -5.70 -37.58 -21.47
CA ARG A 220 -4.43 -38.31 -21.47
C ARG A 220 -4.65 -39.80 -21.23
N ASN A 221 -5.51 -40.16 -20.29
CA ASN A 221 -5.86 -41.55 -19.99
C ASN A 221 -6.54 -42.20 -21.20
N GLU A 222 -7.51 -41.54 -21.82
CA GLU A 222 -8.17 -41.99 -23.06
C GLU A 222 -7.18 -42.19 -24.20
N SER A 223 -6.31 -41.20 -24.45
CA SER A 223 -5.27 -41.28 -25.47
C SER A 223 -4.28 -42.43 -25.21
N SER A 224 -4.01 -42.74 -23.94
CA SER A 224 -3.21 -43.92 -23.57
C SER A 224 -3.95 -45.24 -23.82
N GLY A 225 -5.27 -45.28 -23.60
CA GLY A 225 -6.14 -46.42 -23.91
C GLY A 225 -6.19 -46.70 -25.41
N LEU A 226 -6.49 -45.68 -26.21
CA LEU A 226 -6.50 -45.77 -27.68
C LEU A 226 -5.14 -46.19 -28.25
N ARG A 227 -4.02 -45.70 -27.68
CA ARG A 227 -2.68 -46.17 -28.07
C ARG A 227 -2.49 -47.66 -27.81
N ARG A 228 -3.00 -48.18 -26.70
CA ARG A 228 -2.92 -49.61 -26.37
C ARG A 228 -3.75 -50.43 -27.33
N GLU A 229 -4.98 -50.01 -27.63
CA GLU A 229 -5.86 -50.66 -28.61
C GLU A 229 -5.23 -50.68 -30.01
N LEU A 230 -4.64 -49.55 -30.45
CA LEU A 230 -3.92 -49.47 -31.71
C LEU A 230 -2.77 -50.48 -31.76
N GLN A 231 -2.00 -50.60 -30.68
CA GLN A 231 -0.89 -51.54 -30.57
C GLN A 231 -1.37 -53.00 -30.63
N GLU A 232 -2.45 -53.34 -29.92
CA GLU A 232 -3.08 -54.67 -29.99
C GLU A 232 -3.57 -54.99 -31.40
N LEU A 233 -4.21 -54.03 -32.07
CA LEU A 233 -4.71 -54.20 -33.43
C LEU A 233 -3.55 -54.41 -34.41
N GLN A 234 -2.48 -53.63 -34.28
CA GLN A 234 -1.26 -53.77 -35.08
C GLN A 234 -0.60 -55.13 -34.87
N GLN A 235 -0.55 -55.62 -33.64
CA GLN A 235 -0.05 -56.97 -33.34
C GLN A 235 -0.92 -58.05 -33.98
N ARG A 236 -2.26 -57.93 -33.92
CA ARG A 236 -3.18 -58.86 -34.60
C ARG A 236 -2.99 -58.84 -36.11
N PHE A 237 -2.84 -57.67 -36.73
CA PHE A 237 -2.55 -57.56 -38.16
C PHE A 237 -1.24 -58.28 -38.52
N SER A 238 -0.17 -58.10 -37.75
CA SER A 238 1.08 -58.82 -37.98
C SER A 238 0.93 -60.34 -37.87
N GLY A 239 0.10 -60.82 -36.93
CA GLY A 239 -0.20 -62.24 -36.78
C GLY A 239 -1.03 -62.81 -37.94
N LEU A 240 -2.04 -62.07 -38.41
CA LEU A 240 -2.82 -62.43 -39.59
C LEU A 240 -1.97 -62.43 -40.87
N GLU A 241 -1.05 -61.49 -41.00
CA GLU A 241 -0.13 -61.41 -42.14
C GLU A 241 0.83 -62.61 -42.16
N ALA A 242 1.35 -63.02 -41.00
CA ALA A 242 2.12 -64.27 -40.87
C ALA A 242 1.29 -65.51 -41.25
N GLN A 243 0.03 -65.59 -40.80
CA GLN A 243 -0.86 -66.68 -41.19
C GLN A 243 -1.14 -66.69 -42.70
N ARG A 244 -1.35 -65.52 -43.33
CA ARG A 244 -1.50 -65.44 -44.79
C ARG A 244 -0.24 -65.92 -45.52
N TYR A 245 0.94 -65.64 -44.98
CA TYR A 245 2.20 -66.16 -45.52
C TYR A 245 2.26 -67.70 -45.44
N ASP A 246 1.87 -68.29 -44.30
CA ASP A 246 1.84 -69.74 -44.14
C ASP A 246 0.83 -70.41 -45.10
N VAL A 247 -0.36 -69.81 -45.28
CA VAL A 247 -1.38 -70.29 -46.22
C VAL A 247 -0.88 -70.21 -47.66
N THR A 248 -0.33 -69.07 -48.08
CA THR A 248 0.24 -68.94 -49.44
C THR A 248 1.39 -69.93 -49.68
N ASN A 249 2.21 -70.21 -48.66
CA ASN A 249 3.24 -71.26 -48.76
C ASN A 249 2.63 -72.66 -48.89
N ALA A 250 1.55 -72.96 -48.18
CA ALA A 250 0.82 -74.21 -48.33
C ALA A 250 0.17 -74.33 -49.73
N GLU A 251 -0.45 -73.28 -50.25
CA GLU A 251 -0.99 -73.20 -51.61
C GLU A 251 0.11 -73.45 -52.66
N ASN A 252 1.29 -72.85 -52.49
CA ASN A 252 2.44 -73.08 -53.38
C ASN A 252 2.92 -74.55 -53.35
N LYS A 253 2.84 -75.22 -52.19
CA LYS A 253 3.15 -76.66 -52.10
C LYS A 253 2.08 -77.52 -52.76
N ILE A 254 0.81 -77.19 -52.57
CA ILE A 254 -0.32 -77.88 -53.21
C ILE A 254 -0.17 -77.78 -54.73
N THR A 255 0.02 -76.57 -55.27
CA THR A 255 0.22 -76.37 -56.72
C THR A 255 1.43 -77.13 -57.27
N ALA A 256 2.54 -77.20 -56.52
CA ALA A 256 3.70 -78.03 -56.91
C ALA A 256 3.39 -79.53 -56.90
N LEU A 257 2.60 -80.00 -55.93
CA LEU A 257 2.15 -81.40 -55.88
C LEU A 257 1.15 -81.71 -57.01
N GLU A 258 0.22 -80.80 -57.31
CA GLU A 258 -0.72 -80.91 -58.43
C GLU A 258 0.02 -80.99 -59.77
N LEU A 259 1.07 -80.19 -59.97
CA LEU A 259 1.91 -80.27 -61.16
C LEU A 259 2.59 -81.64 -61.28
N ARG A 260 3.16 -82.14 -60.17
CA ARG A 260 3.77 -83.47 -60.13
C ARG A 260 2.76 -84.59 -60.35
N GLU A 261 1.54 -84.43 -59.84
CA GLU A 261 0.43 -85.35 -60.09
C GLU A 261 0.09 -85.38 -61.59
N GLN A 262 -0.04 -84.21 -62.23
CA GLN A 262 -0.23 -84.12 -63.67
C GLN A 262 0.91 -84.78 -64.44
N GLU A 263 2.18 -84.52 -64.09
CA GLU A 263 3.34 -85.19 -64.69
C GLU A 263 3.25 -86.71 -64.54
N LEU A 264 2.99 -87.22 -63.33
CA LEU A 264 2.82 -88.66 -63.10
C LEU A 264 1.64 -89.23 -63.90
N GLN A 265 0.55 -88.49 -64.03
CA GLN A 265 -0.61 -88.91 -64.81
C GLN A 265 -0.29 -88.97 -66.31
N THR A 266 0.51 -88.04 -66.84
CA THR A 266 1.02 -88.13 -68.22
C THR A 266 1.94 -89.33 -68.41
N VAL A 267 2.81 -89.64 -67.44
CA VAL A 267 3.67 -90.84 -67.46
C VAL A 267 2.84 -92.12 -67.42
N ILE A 268 1.79 -92.19 -66.58
CA ILE A 268 0.88 -93.35 -66.53
C ILE A 268 0.15 -93.51 -67.87
N GLN A 269 -0.35 -92.42 -68.46
CA GLN A 269 -0.98 -92.47 -69.78
C GLN A 269 0.01 -92.97 -70.84
N GLN A 270 1.24 -92.46 -70.85
CA GLN A 270 2.29 -92.91 -71.76
C GLN A 270 2.60 -94.40 -71.57
N LEU A 271 2.81 -94.85 -70.33
CA LEU A 271 3.04 -96.27 -70.02
C LEU A 271 1.86 -97.16 -70.40
N SER A 272 0.63 -96.65 -70.28
CA SER A 272 -0.58 -97.38 -70.69
C SER A 272 -0.62 -97.57 -72.20
N VAL A 273 -0.26 -96.53 -72.97
CA VAL A 273 -0.12 -96.60 -74.43
C VAL A 273 0.99 -97.57 -74.82
N ASP A 274 2.16 -97.48 -74.17
CA ASP A 274 3.29 -98.39 -74.42
C ASP A 274 2.91 -99.86 -74.11
N LEU A 275 2.21 -100.11 -72.99
CA LEU A 275 1.66 -101.43 -72.67
C LEU A 275 0.72 -101.93 -73.76
N GLN A 276 -0.23 -101.10 -74.20
CA GLN A 276 -1.15 -101.47 -75.27
C GLN A 276 -0.40 -101.81 -76.56
N ASN A 277 0.63 -101.03 -76.92
CA ASN A 277 1.49 -101.32 -78.05
C ASN A 277 2.24 -102.66 -77.89
N THR A 278 2.85 -102.93 -76.73
CA THR A 278 3.53 -104.22 -76.49
C THR A 278 2.58 -105.41 -76.50
N THR A 279 1.35 -105.26 -76.00
CA THR A 279 0.33 -106.32 -76.09
C THR A 279 -0.11 -106.56 -77.53
N PHE A 280 -0.20 -105.50 -78.35
CA PHE A 280 -0.46 -105.62 -79.78
C PHE A 280 0.70 -106.33 -80.49
N GLU A 281 1.95 -105.92 -80.25
CA GLU A 281 3.13 -106.61 -80.77
C GLU A 281 3.18 -108.08 -80.32
N PHE A 282 2.84 -108.36 -79.06
CA PHE A 282 2.77 -109.72 -78.53
C PHE A 282 1.67 -110.53 -79.23
N ALA A 283 0.50 -109.94 -79.47
CA ALA A 283 -0.57 -110.58 -80.24
C ALA A 283 -0.16 -110.85 -81.69
N GLU A 284 0.55 -109.93 -82.35
CA GLU A 284 1.12 -110.17 -83.68
C GLU A 284 2.17 -111.28 -83.68
N ARG A 285 3.08 -111.27 -82.70
CA ARG A 285 4.07 -112.36 -82.52
C ARG A 285 3.40 -113.69 -82.21
N ASN A 286 2.34 -113.71 -81.40
CA ASN A 286 1.54 -114.91 -81.13
C ASN A 286 0.86 -115.41 -82.41
N LYS A 287 0.26 -114.52 -83.21
CA LYS A 287 -0.31 -114.89 -84.51
C LYS A 287 0.73 -115.46 -85.46
N LEU A 288 1.94 -114.88 -85.48
CA LEU A 288 3.06 -115.43 -86.23
C LEU A 288 3.49 -116.80 -85.69
N THR A 289 3.49 -116.97 -84.37
CA THR A 289 3.79 -118.24 -83.70
C THR A 289 2.75 -119.30 -84.06
N GLU A 290 1.45 -118.98 -84.03
CA GLU A 290 0.36 -119.84 -84.48
C GLU A 290 0.53 -120.23 -85.95
N GLN A 291 0.85 -119.28 -86.84
CA GLN A 291 1.13 -119.58 -88.25
C GLN A 291 2.34 -120.50 -88.43
N LEU A 292 3.39 -120.33 -87.64
CA LEU A 292 4.54 -121.23 -87.64
C LEU A 292 4.15 -122.61 -87.09
N GLN A 293 3.28 -122.67 -86.08
CA GLN A 293 2.80 -123.90 -85.47
C GLN A 293 1.86 -124.69 -86.41
N GLU A 294 0.96 -124.01 -87.13
CA GLU A 294 0.19 -124.60 -88.23
C GLU A 294 1.10 -125.11 -89.35
N LYS A 295 2.16 -124.37 -89.71
CA LYS A 295 3.16 -124.86 -90.67
C LYS A 295 3.85 -126.12 -90.16
N VAL A 296 4.27 -126.16 -88.89
CA VAL A 296 4.85 -127.36 -88.27
C VAL A 296 3.86 -128.53 -88.33
N SER A 297 2.61 -128.35 -87.91
CA SER A 297 1.57 -129.39 -88.00
C SER A 297 1.25 -129.82 -89.43
N SER A 298 1.34 -128.91 -90.41
CA SER A 298 1.16 -129.24 -91.83
C SER A 298 2.32 -130.07 -92.38
N LEU A 299 3.55 -129.84 -91.91
CA LEU A 299 4.73 -130.60 -92.26
C LEU A 299 4.72 -131.98 -91.59
N GLU A 300 4.27 -132.07 -90.33
CA GLU A 300 4.05 -133.34 -89.63
C GLU A 300 3.00 -134.21 -90.35
N LYS A 301 1.86 -133.64 -90.74
CA LYS A 301 0.82 -134.35 -91.53
C LYS A 301 1.24 -134.75 -92.95
N LYS A 302 2.26 -134.09 -93.53
CA LYS A 302 2.91 -134.51 -94.79
C LYS A 302 3.93 -135.60 -94.57
N LEU A 303 4.52 -135.70 -93.39
CA LEU A 303 5.47 -136.76 -93.05
C LEU A 303 4.75 -138.09 -92.76
N GLU A 304 3.59 -138.06 -92.09
CA GLU A 304 2.77 -139.27 -91.84
C GLU A 304 2.19 -139.91 -93.10
N ARG A 305 1.85 -139.12 -94.13
CA ARG A 305 1.26 -139.63 -95.39
C ARG A 305 2.23 -140.37 -96.31
N ASN A 306 3.53 -140.36 -96.03
CA ASN A 306 4.56 -140.95 -96.91
C ASN A 306 5.03 -142.35 -96.48
N LEU A 307 4.43 -142.99 -95.48
CA LEU A 307 4.95 -144.24 -94.89
C LEU A 307 3.97 -145.42 -94.75
N SER A 308 2.90 -145.50 -95.54
CA SER A 308 2.05 -146.71 -95.57
C SER A 308 1.36 -146.88 -96.92
N GLY A 309 2.08 -147.43 -97.90
CA GLY A 309 1.52 -147.95 -99.14
C GLY A 309 1.35 -149.46 -99.06
N ASP A 310 0.13 -149.95 -99.27
CA ASP A 310 -0.24 -150.96 -100.27
C ASP A 310 -1.76 -151.22 -100.16
N GLU A 311 -2.43 -151.50 -101.28
CA GLU A 311 -3.88 -151.64 -101.46
C GLU A 311 -4.67 -150.31 -101.32
N HIS A 312 -5.53 -149.87 -102.24
CA HIS A 312 -6.57 -150.67 -102.86
C HIS A 312 -7.02 -149.98 -104.15
N VAL A 313 -6.99 -150.73 -105.25
CA VAL A 313 -7.37 -150.37 -106.62
C VAL A 313 -8.89 -150.20 -106.75
N GLN A 314 -9.53 -149.50 -105.81
CA GLN A 314 -10.99 -149.41 -105.78
C GLN A 314 -11.55 -148.13 -105.13
N GLU A 315 -10.87 -147.01 -105.31
CA GLU A 315 -11.42 -145.68 -105.03
C GLU A 315 -11.25 -144.73 -106.23
N LEU A 316 -11.39 -145.31 -107.43
CA LEU A 316 -11.46 -144.61 -108.72
C LEU A 316 -12.83 -144.78 -109.41
N LEU A 317 -13.89 -145.04 -108.63
CA LEU A 317 -15.26 -145.14 -109.14
C LEU A 317 -16.32 -144.62 -108.15
N LYS A 318 -16.04 -143.54 -107.39
CA LYS A 318 -17.07 -142.90 -106.55
C LYS A 318 -16.91 -141.40 -106.18
N GLU A 319 -16.01 -140.66 -106.84
CA GLU A 319 -15.99 -139.18 -106.76
C GLU A 319 -16.06 -138.53 -108.15
N SER A 320 -16.88 -139.12 -109.04
CA SER A 320 -17.34 -138.49 -110.29
C SER A 320 -18.79 -137.97 -110.21
N GLU A 321 -19.37 -137.82 -109.02
CA GLU A 321 -20.78 -137.43 -108.91
C GLU A 321 -21.16 -136.71 -107.60
N LEU A 322 -20.23 -135.95 -107.02
CA LEU A 322 -20.52 -134.90 -106.04
C LEU A 322 -19.57 -133.73 -106.32
N SER A 323 -19.97 -132.81 -107.19
CA SER A 323 -20.83 -131.68 -106.81
C SER A 323 -20.01 -130.41 -107.09
N SER A 324 -19.86 -129.95 -108.33
CA SER A 324 -20.96 -129.44 -109.16
C SER A 324 -21.99 -128.62 -108.37
N ARG A 325 -21.53 -127.89 -107.34
CA ARG A 325 -22.34 -126.92 -106.60
C ARG A 325 -21.48 -125.90 -105.82
N GLU A 326 -20.65 -125.13 -106.53
CA GLU A 326 -20.40 -123.72 -106.13
C GLU A 326 -19.73 -122.90 -107.24
N THR A 327 -20.34 -122.95 -108.43
CA THR A 327 -20.15 -122.00 -109.54
C THR A 327 -20.92 -120.69 -109.34
N VAL A 328 -20.87 -120.06 -108.16
CA VAL A 328 -21.59 -118.78 -107.91
C VAL A 328 -20.82 -117.75 -107.07
N SER A 329 -19.69 -118.07 -106.43
CA SER A 329 -19.09 -117.16 -105.43
C SER A 329 -17.75 -116.52 -105.84
N VAL A 330 -17.26 -116.76 -107.06
CA VAL A 330 -15.93 -116.32 -107.53
C VAL A 330 -15.98 -115.33 -108.71
N GLU A 331 -17.17 -115.05 -109.27
CA GLU A 331 -17.34 -114.17 -110.44
C GLU A 331 -17.85 -112.74 -110.13
N ILE A 332 -18.17 -112.40 -108.88
CA ILE A 332 -18.68 -111.04 -108.52
C ILE A 332 -17.64 -110.13 -107.83
N ALA A 333 -16.60 -110.68 -107.19
CA ALA A 333 -15.60 -109.85 -106.48
C ALA A 333 -14.29 -109.61 -107.25
N LYS A 334 -14.16 -110.14 -108.48
CA LYS A 334 -12.93 -110.06 -109.28
C LYS A 334 -13.06 -109.24 -110.58
N ALA A 335 -14.24 -108.68 -110.87
CA ALA A 335 -14.52 -107.91 -112.09
C ALA A 335 -15.00 -106.45 -111.86
N LEU A 336 -14.92 -105.93 -110.62
CA LEU A 336 -15.13 -104.50 -110.31
C LEU A 336 -13.91 -103.85 -109.63
N GLU A 337 -12.77 -104.52 -109.64
CA GLU A 337 -11.44 -104.02 -109.24
C GLU A 337 -10.65 -103.48 -110.47
N GLU A 338 -11.19 -103.60 -111.70
CA GLU A 338 -10.48 -103.27 -112.96
C GLU A 338 -11.07 -102.06 -113.73
N THR A 339 -11.90 -101.21 -113.11
CA THR A 339 -12.32 -99.91 -113.71
C THR A 339 -12.36 -98.76 -112.71
N ARG A 340 -11.42 -98.74 -111.76
CA ARG A 340 -11.21 -97.57 -110.88
C ARG A 340 -9.74 -97.20 -110.67
N LYS A 341 -8.88 -97.66 -111.58
CA LYS A 341 -7.42 -97.44 -111.54
C LYS A 341 -6.85 -96.77 -112.79
N GLN A 342 -7.67 -96.01 -113.54
CA GLN A 342 -7.22 -95.11 -114.62
C GLN A 342 -8.15 -93.89 -114.73
N ARG A 343 -8.21 -93.11 -113.64
CA ARG A 343 -8.58 -91.69 -113.62
C ARG A 343 -7.76 -91.08 -112.47
N GLU A 344 -6.44 -91.01 -112.62
CA GLU A 344 -5.74 -89.86 -113.24
C GLU A 344 -6.34 -88.54 -112.73
N GLU A 345 -5.76 -87.98 -111.67
CA GLU A 345 -4.59 -87.09 -111.74
C GLU A 345 -4.83 -85.90 -112.67
N LEU A 346 -5.33 -84.80 -112.10
CA LEU A 346 -4.63 -83.52 -111.99
C LEU A 346 -5.57 -82.50 -111.37
N GLN A 347 -5.45 -82.30 -110.05
CA GLN A 347 -5.31 -80.95 -109.50
C GLN A 347 -4.58 -81.01 -108.15
N GLU A 348 -3.26 -80.89 -108.24
CA GLU A 348 -2.36 -80.09 -107.38
C GLU A 348 -2.78 -79.74 -105.94
N GLN A 349 -2.03 -80.27 -104.95
CA GLN A 349 -1.13 -79.55 -104.01
C GLN A 349 -1.05 -80.19 -102.60
N LYS A 350 0.14 -80.76 -102.30
CA LYS A 350 1.05 -80.57 -101.13
C LYS A 350 0.52 -80.65 -99.66
N PRO A 351 1.41 -80.97 -98.69
CA PRO A 351 1.19 -82.10 -97.78
C PRO A 351 1.20 -81.74 -96.27
N SER A 352 1.16 -82.81 -95.47
CA SER A 352 1.71 -83.00 -94.10
C SER A 352 0.95 -82.47 -92.88
N VAL A 353 0.23 -83.41 -92.29
CA VAL A 353 0.04 -83.76 -90.86
C VAL A 353 1.08 -83.20 -89.86
N PHE A 354 0.67 -82.48 -88.80
CA PHE A 354 0.41 -82.96 -87.42
C PHE A 354 0.17 -81.80 -86.40
N HIS A 355 -0.89 -81.94 -85.59
CA HIS A 355 -1.12 -81.50 -84.19
C HIS A 355 -1.24 -80.01 -83.75
N ILE A 356 -2.35 -79.72 -83.02
CA ILE A 356 -2.55 -78.87 -81.81
C ILE A 356 -3.82 -77.98 -81.85
N SER A 357 -4.59 -78.07 -80.74
CA SER A 357 -5.56 -77.13 -80.12
C SER A 357 -6.98 -76.87 -80.67
N ASP A 358 -7.90 -76.96 -79.69
CA ASP A 358 -9.21 -76.31 -79.45
C ASP A 358 -10.41 -76.52 -80.39
N PRO A 359 -11.60 -76.62 -79.77
CA PRO A 359 -12.73 -75.84 -80.27
C PRO A 359 -13.60 -75.19 -79.16
N LEU A 360 -13.95 -73.92 -79.39
CA LEU A 360 -15.27 -73.30 -79.08
C LEU A 360 -16.27 -73.71 -80.20
N PRO A 361 -17.63 -73.53 -80.14
CA PRO A 361 -18.35 -72.34 -79.60
C PRO A 361 -19.82 -72.47 -79.06
N VAL A 362 -20.24 -71.45 -78.27
CA VAL A 362 -21.51 -70.65 -78.29
C VAL A 362 -22.91 -71.19 -77.84
N SER A 363 -23.61 -70.28 -77.13
CA SER A 363 -25.04 -70.13 -76.74
C SER A 363 -25.41 -70.71 -75.35
N SER A 364 -26.28 -70.13 -74.50
CA SER A 364 -27.48 -69.33 -74.70
C SER A 364 -27.85 -68.54 -73.42
N GLN A 365 -28.65 -67.48 -73.61
CA GLN A 365 -29.18 -66.50 -72.67
C GLN A 365 -30.27 -67.04 -71.70
N GLN A 366 -30.46 -66.37 -70.54
CA GLN A 366 -31.70 -65.68 -70.04
C GLN A 366 -31.61 -65.45 -68.50
N SER A 367 -31.65 -64.19 -68.01
CA SER A 367 -32.81 -63.42 -67.49
C SER A 367 -33.29 -63.93 -66.11
N THR A 368 -33.31 -63.21 -64.98
CA THR A 368 -33.91 -61.90 -64.58
C THR A 368 -33.30 -61.45 -63.22
N MET A 369 -32.88 -60.19 -63.02
CA MET A 369 -33.62 -59.00 -62.49
C MET A 369 -34.09 -59.04 -61.01
N TYR A 370 -33.35 -58.32 -60.16
CA TYR A 370 -33.67 -57.37 -59.04
C TYR A 370 -32.33 -57.14 -58.29
N PHE A 371 -31.88 -55.99 -57.78
CA PHE A 371 -32.35 -54.61 -57.67
C PHE A 371 -31.15 -53.76 -57.15
N SER A 372 -31.11 -52.48 -57.54
CA SER A 372 -30.39 -51.34 -56.91
C SER A 372 -28.91 -51.02 -57.21
N LEU A 373 -28.77 -50.27 -58.30
CA LEU A 373 -28.05 -49.00 -58.48
C LEU A 373 -26.60 -48.82 -57.97
N SER A 374 -25.70 -48.80 -58.96
CA SER A 374 -24.56 -47.88 -59.02
C SER A 374 -24.74 -46.96 -60.24
N PHE A 375 -24.88 -45.64 -60.03
CA PHE A 375 -24.24 -44.57 -60.82
C PHE A 375 -24.74 -43.16 -60.41
N PHE A 376 -23.77 -42.28 -60.12
CA PHE A 376 -23.73 -40.83 -60.36
C PHE A 376 -24.68 -39.86 -59.62
N PHE A 377 -24.09 -39.10 -58.68
CA PHE A 377 -24.13 -37.62 -58.48
C PHE A 377 -23.06 -37.34 -57.38
N GLN A 378 -22.31 -36.21 -57.29
CA GLN A 378 -22.73 -34.83 -57.48
C GLN A 378 -21.53 -33.87 -57.61
N LYS A 379 -21.66 -32.92 -58.53
CA LYS A 379 -20.97 -31.61 -58.59
C LYS A 379 -22.05 -30.52 -58.53
N ILE A 380 -21.74 -29.35 -57.93
CA ILE A 380 -22.47 -28.04 -57.91
C ILE A 380 -23.64 -27.95 -56.87
N ARG A 381 -23.57 -27.17 -55.76
CA ARG A 381 -23.80 -25.70 -55.48
C ARG A 381 -25.26 -25.22 -55.69
N PRO A 382 -25.89 -24.36 -54.84
CA PRO A 382 -25.70 -22.86 -54.83
C PRO A 382 -25.90 -22.14 -53.44
N ASP A 383 -25.37 -20.92 -53.20
CA ASP A 383 -26.00 -19.54 -53.15
C ASP A 383 -27.48 -19.49 -52.68
N SER A 384 -28.01 -18.58 -51.85
CA SER A 384 -27.75 -17.17 -51.44
C SER A 384 -28.55 -16.92 -50.13
N GLU A 385 -28.18 -16.07 -49.16
CA GLU A 385 -28.61 -14.66 -49.04
C GLU A 385 -27.91 -13.98 -47.84
N VAL A 386 -27.60 -12.68 -47.99
CA VAL A 386 -27.11 -11.74 -46.96
C VAL A 386 -28.22 -10.70 -46.71
N PRO A 387 -28.36 -10.12 -45.50
CA PRO A 387 -28.05 -8.69 -45.33
C PRO A 387 -27.25 -8.42 -44.03
N GLU A 388 -26.08 -7.77 -44.06
CA GLU A 388 -25.84 -6.30 -43.97
C GLU A 388 -26.31 -5.72 -42.62
N VAL A 389 -25.41 -5.29 -41.71
CA VAL A 389 -24.90 -3.89 -41.53
C VAL A 389 -23.51 -3.95 -40.83
N ARG A 390 -22.39 -3.50 -41.45
CA ARG A 390 -21.73 -2.16 -41.34
C ARG A 390 -21.27 -1.82 -39.90
N GLU A 391 -20.04 -1.38 -39.59
CA GLU A 391 -19.16 -0.46 -40.33
C GLU A 391 -17.70 -0.39 -39.76
N LYS A 392 -16.70 -0.44 -40.66
CA LYS A 392 -15.35 0.24 -40.72
C LYS A 392 -14.29 0.06 -39.60
N ALA A 393 -12.97 0.09 -39.85
CA ALA A 393 -12.13 0.19 -41.05
C ALA A 393 -10.63 0.04 -40.69
N ASN A 394 -9.83 -0.38 -41.70
CA ASN A 394 -8.40 -0.07 -41.95
C ASN A 394 -7.34 -0.64 -40.99
N SER A 395 -6.09 -0.90 -41.37
CA SER A 395 -5.34 -1.09 -42.62
C SER A 395 -3.90 -1.39 -42.17
N GLU A 396 -3.20 -2.25 -42.92
CA GLU A 396 -1.74 -2.28 -43.08
C GLU A 396 -0.82 -2.72 -41.94
N VAL A 397 -0.24 -3.90 -42.19
CA VAL A 397 1.08 -4.34 -41.71
C VAL A 397 2.17 -3.60 -42.50
N PRO A 398 3.36 -3.37 -41.91
CA PRO A 398 4.55 -3.74 -42.66
C PRO A 398 5.59 -4.53 -41.84
N ASN A 399 6.04 -5.59 -42.50
CA ASN A 399 7.39 -6.18 -42.51
C ASN A 399 8.17 -6.37 -41.20
N ALA A 400 8.32 -7.66 -40.90
CA ALA A 400 9.46 -8.22 -40.19
C ALA A 400 10.79 -7.80 -40.85
N SER A 401 11.64 -7.12 -40.09
CA SER A 401 13.08 -7.19 -40.24
C SER A 401 13.61 -8.04 -39.08
N VAL A 402 13.92 -9.31 -39.39
CA VAL A 402 14.65 -10.18 -38.49
C VAL A 402 16.10 -9.70 -38.48
N THR A 403 16.49 -8.98 -37.42
CA THR A 403 17.89 -8.74 -37.11
C THR A 403 18.28 -9.77 -36.06
N VAL A 404 19.04 -10.78 -36.48
CA VAL A 404 19.68 -11.74 -35.60
C VAL A 404 20.71 -10.98 -34.76
N THR A 405 20.40 -10.69 -33.50
CA THR A 405 21.39 -10.25 -32.52
C THR A 405 21.78 -11.45 -31.67
N ASN A 406 23.04 -11.84 -31.75
CA ASN A 406 23.65 -12.88 -30.94
C ASN A 406 23.48 -12.52 -29.46
N ASN A 407 22.81 -13.39 -28.68
CA ASN A 407 22.56 -13.16 -27.24
C ASN A 407 23.85 -13.06 -26.41
N SER A 408 25.00 -13.48 -26.95
CA SER A 408 26.31 -13.34 -26.31
C SER A 408 26.84 -11.90 -26.32
N ASP A 409 26.65 -11.14 -27.41
CA ASP A 409 27.10 -9.73 -27.53
C ASP A 409 26.35 -8.81 -26.56
N LEU A 410 25.07 -9.10 -26.30
CA LEU A 410 24.26 -8.36 -25.34
C LEU A 410 24.67 -8.64 -23.90
N ASN A 411 25.21 -9.83 -23.61
CA ASN A 411 25.65 -10.19 -22.28
C ASN A 411 27.03 -9.59 -21.97
N ASP A 412 27.97 -9.65 -22.93
CA ASP A 412 29.26 -8.97 -22.84
C ASP A 412 29.07 -7.45 -22.76
N SER A 413 28.17 -6.87 -23.56
CA SER A 413 27.84 -5.44 -23.47
C SER A 413 27.21 -5.07 -22.13
N ARG A 414 26.36 -5.95 -21.55
CA ARG A 414 25.73 -5.72 -20.24
C ARG A 414 26.74 -5.83 -19.10
N GLU A 415 27.72 -6.73 -19.22
CA GLU A 415 28.79 -6.93 -18.25
C GLU A 415 29.83 -5.79 -18.31
N ILE A 416 30.22 -5.34 -19.52
CA ILE A 416 31.00 -4.11 -19.74
C ILE A 416 30.26 -2.89 -19.17
N ASN A 417 28.94 -2.83 -19.32
CA ASN A 417 28.12 -1.77 -18.74
C ASN A 417 28.12 -1.81 -17.20
N PHE A 418 28.16 -2.98 -16.55
CA PHE A 418 28.22 -3.06 -15.09
C PHE A 418 29.59 -2.68 -14.53
N GLU A 419 30.67 -3.08 -15.20
CA GLU A 419 32.03 -2.70 -14.79
C GLU A 419 32.26 -1.19 -14.98
N TYR A 420 31.79 -0.64 -16.11
CA TYR A 420 31.82 0.80 -16.36
C TYR A 420 30.86 1.56 -15.43
N LEU A 421 29.67 1.04 -15.15
CA LEU A 421 28.73 1.64 -14.20
C LEU A 421 29.32 1.69 -12.80
N LYS A 422 30.00 0.64 -12.33
CA LYS A 422 30.70 0.64 -11.05
C LYS A 422 31.72 1.78 -10.99
N HIS A 423 32.50 1.96 -12.06
CA HIS A 423 33.45 3.08 -12.15
C HIS A 423 32.77 4.44 -12.17
N VAL A 424 31.70 4.60 -12.96
CA VAL A 424 30.95 5.86 -13.10
C VAL A 424 30.25 6.23 -11.78
N VAL A 425 29.62 5.28 -11.08
CA VAL A 425 28.99 5.52 -9.78
C VAL A 425 30.03 5.86 -8.72
N LEU A 426 31.15 5.15 -8.67
CA LEU A 426 32.23 5.45 -7.73
C LEU A 426 32.85 6.82 -7.98
N LYS A 427 33.06 7.17 -9.26
CA LYS A 427 33.53 8.50 -9.68
C LYS A 427 32.49 9.57 -9.35
N PHE A 428 31.21 9.33 -9.56
CA PHE A 428 30.12 10.25 -9.22
C PHE A 428 30.08 10.55 -7.72
N MET A 429 30.18 9.53 -6.87
CA MET A 429 30.21 9.67 -5.41
C MET A 429 31.47 10.37 -4.89
N SER A 430 32.54 10.44 -5.70
CA SER A 430 33.84 10.97 -5.31
C SER A 430 34.27 12.23 -6.10
N CYS A 431 33.44 12.72 -7.02
CA CYS A 431 33.78 13.85 -7.90
C CYS A 431 33.48 15.22 -7.27
N ARG A 432 34.11 16.26 -7.82
CA ARG A 432 33.85 17.67 -7.48
C ARG A 432 32.77 18.24 -8.40
N GLU A 433 32.13 19.31 -7.91
CA GLU A 433 30.84 19.85 -8.37
C GLU A 433 30.70 20.07 -9.89
N SER A 434 31.79 20.37 -10.61
CA SER A 434 31.78 20.64 -12.05
C SER A 434 31.63 19.41 -12.96
N GLU A 435 31.92 18.20 -12.48
CA GLU A 435 31.85 16.96 -13.29
C GLU A 435 30.57 16.15 -13.06
N ALA A 436 29.84 16.45 -11.98
CA ALA A 436 28.70 15.65 -11.52
C ALA A 436 27.54 15.63 -12.53
N PHE A 437 27.27 16.72 -13.25
CA PHE A 437 26.21 16.76 -14.28
C PHE A 437 26.52 15.88 -15.50
N HIS A 438 27.79 15.78 -15.90
CA HIS A 438 28.21 14.90 -16.99
C HIS A 438 28.12 13.43 -16.57
N LEU A 439 28.43 13.13 -15.32
CA LEU A 439 28.30 11.80 -14.74
C LEU A 439 26.83 11.39 -14.56
N ILE A 440 25.93 12.32 -14.24
CA ILE A 440 24.47 12.03 -14.25
C ILE A 440 24.03 11.56 -15.63
N LYS A 441 24.44 12.23 -16.72
CA LYS A 441 24.12 11.78 -18.09
C LYS A 441 24.70 10.41 -18.40
N ALA A 442 25.91 10.12 -17.96
CA ALA A 442 26.52 8.80 -18.14
C ALA A 442 25.74 7.71 -17.38
N VAL A 443 25.34 7.96 -16.14
CA VAL A 443 24.51 7.05 -15.34
C VAL A 443 23.13 6.86 -15.97
N SER A 444 22.50 7.92 -16.47
CA SER A 444 21.20 7.83 -17.17
C SER A 444 21.26 6.89 -18.36
N VAL A 445 22.32 6.98 -19.18
CA VAL A 445 22.48 6.13 -20.36
C VAL A 445 22.78 4.68 -19.96
N LEU A 446 23.60 4.45 -18.94
CA LEU A 446 23.97 3.10 -18.50
C LEU A 446 22.83 2.35 -17.80
N LEU A 447 21.98 3.07 -17.08
CA LEU A 447 20.84 2.52 -16.34
C LEU A 447 19.49 2.72 -17.03
N ASN A 448 19.48 3.28 -18.23
CA ASN A 448 18.28 3.62 -19.00
C ASN A 448 17.26 4.45 -18.19
N PHE A 449 17.72 5.51 -17.53
CA PHE A 449 16.82 6.40 -16.82
C PHE A 449 15.88 7.14 -17.78
N SER A 450 14.64 7.34 -17.32
CA SER A 450 13.72 8.27 -17.96
C SER A 450 14.22 9.70 -17.82
N GLN A 451 13.73 10.59 -18.69
CA GLN A 451 14.10 12.00 -18.64
C GLN A 451 13.69 12.65 -17.30
N GLU A 452 12.60 12.15 -16.71
CA GLU A 452 12.08 12.54 -15.40
C GLU A 452 13.03 12.12 -14.28
N GLU A 453 13.53 10.88 -14.31
CA GLU A 453 14.51 10.35 -13.34
C GLU A 453 15.85 11.10 -13.40
N GLU A 454 16.33 11.39 -14.61
CA GLU A 454 17.54 12.20 -14.81
C GLU A 454 17.37 13.62 -14.25
N ASN A 455 16.22 14.25 -14.50
CA ASN A 455 15.95 15.60 -14.01
C ASN A 455 15.81 15.65 -12.49
N MET A 456 15.23 14.62 -11.86
CA MET A 456 15.16 14.51 -10.40
C MET A 456 16.55 14.46 -9.76
N LEU A 457 17.50 13.73 -10.37
CA LEU A 457 18.88 13.68 -9.91
C LEU A 457 19.59 15.03 -10.07
N LYS A 458 19.34 15.75 -11.17
CA LYS A 458 19.88 17.11 -11.36
C LYS A 458 19.33 18.09 -10.34
N GLU A 459 18.01 18.12 -10.12
CA GLU A 459 17.38 19.00 -9.13
C GLU A 459 17.87 18.70 -7.70
N THR A 460 18.08 17.42 -7.37
CA THR A 460 18.62 17.01 -6.07
C THR A 460 20.06 17.46 -5.89
N LEU A 461 20.86 17.37 -6.95
CA LEU A 461 22.24 17.83 -6.95
C LEU A 461 22.32 19.36 -6.84
N GLU A 462 21.51 20.10 -7.60
CA GLU A 462 21.41 21.57 -7.53
C GLU A 462 20.96 22.06 -6.15
N TYR A 463 19.99 21.38 -5.53
CA TYR A 463 19.58 21.66 -4.16
C TYR A 463 20.75 21.47 -3.17
N LYS A 464 21.50 20.37 -3.29
CA LYS A 464 22.68 20.14 -2.42
C LYS A 464 23.80 21.15 -2.66
N MET A 465 23.89 21.71 -3.86
CA MET A 465 24.88 22.73 -4.23
C MET A 465 24.42 24.16 -3.92
N SER A 466 23.14 24.39 -3.62
CA SER A 466 22.57 25.71 -3.35
C SER A 466 22.34 25.94 -1.85
N TRP A 467 22.92 27.00 -1.30
CA TRP A 467 22.74 27.37 0.11
C TRP A 467 21.29 27.79 0.45
N PHE A 468 20.51 28.18 -0.55
CA PHE A 468 19.15 28.72 -0.39
C PHE A 468 18.07 27.92 -1.12
N GLY A 469 18.40 26.74 -1.66
CA GLY A 469 17.43 25.90 -2.34
C GLY A 469 16.45 25.27 -1.35
N SER A 470 15.20 25.03 -1.79
CA SER A 470 14.26 24.15 -1.12
C SER A 470 14.41 22.72 -1.63
N LYS A 471 14.28 21.73 -0.74
CA LYS A 471 14.48 20.32 -1.08
C LYS A 471 13.48 19.90 -2.17
N PRO A 472 13.92 19.35 -3.31
CA PRO A 472 13.02 18.97 -4.40
C PRO A 472 12.04 17.89 -3.92
N SER A 473 10.79 17.99 -4.37
CA SER A 473 9.74 17.08 -3.93
C SER A 473 9.92 15.70 -4.59
N PRO A 474 9.79 14.60 -3.83
CA PRO A 474 9.92 13.26 -4.39
C PRO A 474 8.70 12.95 -5.28
N LYS A 475 8.80 13.31 -6.56
CA LYS A 475 7.82 12.91 -7.57
C LYS A 475 8.10 11.45 -7.94
N GLY A 476 7.42 10.54 -7.26
CA GLY A 476 7.41 9.11 -7.59
C GLY A 476 8.56 8.34 -6.95
N SER A 477 8.26 7.69 -5.82
CA SER A 477 9.07 6.58 -5.32
C SER A 477 9.06 5.46 -6.36
N ILE A 478 10.16 5.30 -7.11
CA ILE A 478 10.38 4.09 -7.89
C ILE A 478 10.64 2.99 -6.88
N ARG A 479 9.58 2.23 -6.60
CA ARG A 479 9.63 0.98 -5.86
C ARG A 479 10.67 0.09 -6.55
N PRO A 480 11.69 -0.45 -5.86
CA PRO A 480 12.64 -1.35 -6.48
C PRO A 480 11.90 -2.56 -7.04
N SER A 481 11.95 -2.75 -8.35
CA SER A 481 11.47 -3.95 -9.04
C SER A 481 12.42 -5.12 -8.74
N ILE A 482 12.36 -5.64 -7.51
CA ILE A 482 12.96 -6.93 -7.15
C ILE A 482 11.86 -7.82 -6.59
N SER A 483 11.29 -8.59 -7.51
CA SER A 483 10.44 -9.75 -7.28
C SER A 483 11.24 -10.88 -6.63
N SER A 484 10.90 -11.25 -5.39
CA SER A 484 10.69 -12.65 -4.97
C SER A 484 10.31 -12.72 -3.47
N PRO A 485 9.28 -13.52 -3.10
CA PRO A 485 8.91 -13.70 -1.71
C PRO A 485 9.94 -14.59 -0.99
N ARG A 486 10.31 -14.21 0.23
CA ARG A 486 11.14 -15.01 1.13
C ARG A 486 10.49 -16.38 1.34
N THR A 487 11.15 -17.42 0.87
CA THR A 487 10.92 -18.79 1.32
C THR A 487 11.36 -18.90 2.78
N LEU A 488 10.42 -19.23 3.67
CA LEU A 488 10.72 -19.80 4.98
C LEU A 488 11.38 -21.17 4.75
N TRP A 489 12.50 -21.40 5.41
CA TRP A 489 13.12 -22.72 5.59
C TRP A 489 13.22 -23.00 7.09
N PRO A 490 13.23 -24.28 7.51
CA PRO A 490 12.74 -24.75 8.81
C PRO A 490 13.57 -24.33 10.03
#